data_AF-A0A345WN49-F1
#
_entry.id   AF-A0A345WN49-F1
#
_cell.length_a   1.000
_cell.length_b   1.000
_cell.length_c   1.000
_cell.angle_alpha   90.00
_cell.angle_beta   90.00
_cell.angle_gamma   90.00
#
_symmetry.space_group_name_H-M   'P 1'
#
loop_
_entity.id
_entity.type
_entity.pdbx_description
1 polymer ?
#
loop_
_entity_poly.entity_id
_entity_poly.type
_entity_poly.pdbx_seq_one_letter_code
_entity_poly.pdbx_strand_id
1 'polypeptide(L)'
;MTLNANRALTKDKVTKMFGCFCLELDRACYGRKNVHAIPASDRLHGIAFIEHPETNIHLHAALRLADWWPKKTPISLHVTIDRIWRRITAGAGSTMVKEVCDAGWGYYITKAADLREQQFLLPSDYHPQP
;
A
#
# COMPACT_ATOMS: atom_id res chain seq x y z
N MET A 1 2.27 -7.90 0.50
CA MET A 1 1.32 -7.38 1.51
C MET A 1 -0.09 -7.42 0.94
N THR A 2 -1.11 -7.63 1.78
CA THR A 2 -2.52 -7.49 1.41
C THR A 2 -3.17 -6.41 2.29
N LEU A 3 -3.90 -5.47 1.68
CA LEU A 3 -4.71 -4.46 2.35
C LEU A 3 -6.19 -4.74 2.03
N ASN A 4 -6.96 -5.22 3.01
CA ASN A 4 -8.37 -5.55 2.82
C ASN A 4 -9.22 -4.34 3.18
N ALA A 5 -10.09 -3.89 2.28
CA ALA A 5 -11.07 -2.86 2.60
C ALA A 5 -12.20 -3.40 3.49
N ASN A 6 -12.48 -4.71 3.41
CA ASN A 6 -13.57 -5.43 4.08
C ASN A 6 -14.96 -4.86 3.77
N ARG A 7 -15.13 -4.36 2.54
CA ARG A 7 -16.39 -3.86 1.99
C ARG A 7 -16.26 -3.63 0.49
N ALA A 8 -17.39 -3.61 -0.20
CA ALA A 8 -17.46 -3.13 -1.57
C ALA A 8 -17.10 -1.64 -1.63
N LEU A 9 -16.24 -1.27 -2.58
CA LEU A 9 -15.88 0.12 -2.88
C LEU A 9 -15.82 0.30 -4.40
N THR A 10 -15.93 1.54 -4.85
CA THR A 10 -15.60 1.86 -6.25
C THR A 10 -14.09 1.86 -6.43
N LYS A 11 -13.64 1.63 -7.67
CA LYS A 11 -12.22 1.73 -8.06
C LYS A 11 -11.62 3.07 -7.62
N ASP A 12 -12.28 4.18 -7.94
CA ASP A 12 -11.82 5.52 -7.55
C ASP A 12 -11.64 5.70 -6.04
N LYS A 13 -12.51 5.09 -5.25
CA LYS A 13 -12.43 5.18 -3.79
C LYS A 13 -11.25 4.36 -3.26
N VAL A 14 -11.02 3.15 -3.77
CA VAL A 14 -9.86 2.37 -3.34
C VAL A 14 -8.55 3.01 -3.81
N THR A 15 -8.51 3.55 -5.02
CA THR A 15 -7.42 4.36 -5.59
C THR A 15 -7.05 5.51 -4.64
N LYS A 16 -8.02 6.32 -4.21
CA LYS A 16 -7.80 7.39 -3.21
C LYS A 16 -7.31 6.87 -1.86
N MET A 17 -7.88 5.76 -1.37
CA MET A 17 -7.49 5.16 -0.09
C MET A 17 -6.05 4.63 -0.13
N PHE A 18 -5.64 4.00 -1.23
CA PHE A 18 -4.28 3.55 -1.42
C PHE A 18 -3.30 4.72 -1.47
N GLY A 19 -3.64 5.80 -2.17
CA GLY A 19 -2.87 7.03 -2.16
C GLY A 19 -2.68 7.63 -0.76
N CYS A 20 -3.76 7.72 0.02
CA CYS A 20 -3.68 8.15 1.41
C CYS A 20 -2.81 7.21 2.26
N PHE A 21 -2.85 5.91 1.99
CA PHE A 21 -2.02 4.93 2.69
C PHE A 21 -0.54 5.16 2.41
N CYS A 22 -0.15 5.31 1.14
CA CYS A 22 1.23 5.61 0.74
C CYS A 22 1.73 6.91 1.40
N LEU A 23 0.91 7.98 1.36
CA LEU A 23 1.23 9.26 1.97
C LEU A 23 1.46 9.16 3.49
N GLU A 24 0.58 8.47 4.21
CA GLU A 24 0.70 8.30 5.65
C GLU A 24 1.86 7.38 6.03
N LEU A 25 2.18 6.41 5.18
CA LEU A 25 3.32 5.54 5.38
C LEU A 25 4.64 6.32 5.21
N ASP A 26 4.76 7.17 4.20
CA ASP A 26 5.88 8.12 4.08
C ASP A 26 5.99 9.02 5.32
N ARG A 27 4.89 9.62 5.77
CA ARG A 27 4.88 10.49 6.97
C ARG A 27 5.41 9.77 8.21
N ALA A 28 4.97 8.53 8.41
CA ALA A 28 5.39 7.72 9.54
C ALA A 28 6.89 7.37 9.48
N CYS A 29 7.40 7.14 8.29
CA CYS A 29 8.77 6.66 8.10
C CYS A 29 9.80 7.79 8.10
N TYR A 30 9.43 8.96 7.60
CA TYR A 30 10.27 10.16 7.68
C TYR A 30 10.09 10.95 8.97
N GLY A 31 9.07 10.65 9.77
CA GLY A 31 8.74 11.40 10.97
C GLY A 31 8.35 12.86 10.68
N ARG A 32 7.85 13.13 9.46
CA ARG A 32 7.52 14.48 8.97
C ARG A 32 6.10 14.50 8.44
N LYS A 33 5.35 15.57 8.75
CA LYS A 33 4.01 15.78 8.18
C LYS A 33 4.07 16.23 6.71
N ASN A 34 5.05 17.08 6.39
CA ASN A 34 5.29 17.56 5.04
C ASN A 34 6.27 16.64 4.30
N VAL A 35 5.73 15.73 3.50
CA VAL A 35 6.50 14.80 2.66
C VAL A 35 6.72 15.31 1.24
N HIS A 36 6.12 16.46 0.87
CA HIS A 36 6.31 17.04 -0.47
C HIS A 36 7.74 17.54 -0.70
N ALA A 37 8.46 17.89 0.36
CA ALA A 37 9.88 18.26 0.31
C ALA A 37 10.83 17.05 0.20
N ILE A 38 10.31 15.82 0.27
CA ILE A 38 11.11 14.60 0.13
C ILE A 38 11.23 14.31 -1.37
N PRO A 39 12.44 14.06 -1.90
CA PRO A 39 12.63 13.65 -3.30
C PRO A 39 11.77 12.44 -3.65
N ALA A 40 11.18 12.42 -4.85
CA ALA A 40 10.34 11.29 -5.28
C ALA A 40 11.12 9.95 -5.32
N SER A 41 12.45 10.00 -5.51
CA SER A 41 13.34 8.85 -5.43
C SER A 41 13.41 8.21 -4.04
N ASP A 42 13.10 8.99 -3.00
CA ASP A 42 13.25 8.54 -1.61
C ASP A 42 11.90 8.07 -1.05
N ARG A 43 10.78 8.57 -1.60
CA ARG A 43 9.42 8.18 -1.21
C ARG A 43 9.16 6.69 -1.44
N LEU A 44 8.12 6.17 -0.78
CA LEU A 44 7.69 4.79 -0.90
C LEU A 44 7.55 4.35 -2.37
N HIS A 45 8.24 3.26 -2.74
CA HIS A 45 8.05 2.60 -4.03
C HIS A 45 7.29 1.30 -3.88
N GLY A 46 6.49 0.98 -4.89
CA GLY A 46 5.76 -0.26 -4.93
C GLY A 46 4.71 -0.29 -6.03
N ILE A 47 3.95 -1.37 -6.02
CA ILE A 47 2.82 -1.59 -6.92
C ILE A 47 1.74 -2.34 -6.16
N ALA A 48 0.48 -1.99 -6.38
CA ALA A 48 -0.66 -2.70 -5.83
C ALA A 48 -1.65 -3.10 -6.92
N PHE A 49 -2.20 -4.30 -6.81
CA PHE A 49 -3.23 -4.84 -7.70
C PHE A 49 -4.55 -4.96 -6.93
N ILE A 50 -5.64 -4.60 -7.61
CA ILE A 50 -6.99 -4.73 -7.06
C ILE A 50 -7.48 -6.16 -7.32
N GLU A 51 -7.84 -6.89 -6.27
CA GLU A 51 -8.55 -8.17 -6.34
C GLU A 51 -10.01 -7.99 -5.89
N HIS A 52 -10.92 -8.73 -6.51
CA HIS A 52 -12.35 -8.82 -6.16
C HIS A 52 -13.09 -7.47 -6.07
N PRO A 53 -13.06 -6.63 -7.13
CA PRO A 53 -13.70 -5.31 -7.13
C PRO A 53 -15.21 -5.35 -6.84
N GLU A 54 -15.89 -6.43 -7.20
CA GLU A 54 -17.34 -6.56 -7.13
C GLU A 54 -17.87 -7.04 -5.77
N THR A 55 -17.02 -7.58 -4.90
CA THR A 55 -17.46 -8.23 -3.65
C THR A 55 -16.76 -7.68 -2.42
N ASN A 56 -15.43 -7.75 -2.36
CA ASN A 56 -14.63 -7.25 -1.26
C ASN A 56 -13.24 -6.89 -1.78
N ILE A 57 -12.98 -5.60 -1.95
CA ILE A 57 -11.72 -5.14 -2.53
C ILE A 57 -10.55 -5.46 -1.60
N HIS A 58 -9.61 -6.23 -2.15
CA HIS A 58 -8.29 -6.46 -1.57
C HIS A 58 -7.24 -5.79 -2.46
N LEU A 59 -6.28 -5.12 -1.84
CA LEU A 59 -5.10 -4.63 -2.55
C LEU A 59 -3.93 -5.56 -2.25
N HIS A 60 -3.45 -6.26 -3.27
CA HIS A 60 -2.23 -7.05 -3.20
C HIS A 60 -1.06 -6.18 -3.62
N ALA A 61 -0.25 -5.78 -2.65
CA ALA A 61 0.84 -4.82 -2.83
C ALA A 61 2.22 -5.43 -2.60
N ALA A 62 3.16 -5.11 -3.48
CA ALA A 62 4.59 -5.24 -3.23
C ALA A 62 5.17 -3.84 -2.99
N LEU A 63 5.74 -3.63 -1.81
CA LEU A 63 6.34 -2.36 -1.42
C LEU A 63 7.82 -2.56 -1.12
N ARG A 64 8.65 -1.64 -1.59
CA ARG A 64 10.06 -1.58 -1.24
C ARG A 64 10.19 -0.88 0.12
N LEU A 65 10.44 -1.67 1.16
CA LEU A 65 10.61 -1.19 2.54
C LEU A 65 12.07 -1.32 3.01
N ALA A 66 12.97 -1.87 2.18
CA ALA A 66 14.36 -2.17 2.52
C ALA A 66 15.16 -0.94 2.94
N ASP A 67 14.90 0.22 2.35
CA ASP A 67 15.60 1.46 2.70
C ASP A 67 15.19 1.99 4.10
N TRP A 68 14.13 1.43 4.68
CA TRP A 68 13.53 1.85 5.95
C TRP A 68 13.62 0.77 7.05
N TRP A 69 13.71 -0.50 6.65
CA TRP A 69 13.82 -1.66 7.54
C TRP A 69 14.95 -1.53 8.59
N PRO A 70 16.14 -0.96 8.31
CA PRO A 70 17.18 -0.79 9.33
C PRO A 70 16.79 0.16 10.47
N LYS A 71 15.81 1.05 10.25
CA LYS A 71 15.43 2.10 11.23
C LYS A 71 14.28 1.68 12.15
N LYS A 72 13.66 0.52 11.92
CA LYS A 72 12.46 0.04 12.63
C LYS A 72 12.52 -1.47 12.82
N THR A 73 12.06 -1.97 13.97
CA THR A 73 11.88 -3.41 14.14
C THR A 73 10.71 -3.91 13.28
N PRO A 74 10.74 -5.15 12.74
CA PRO A 74 9.67 -5.67 11.89
C PRO A 74 8.27 -5.58 12.53
N ILE A 75 8.20 -5.86 13.83
CA ILE A 75 6.97 -5.74 14.64
C ILE A 75 6.42 -4.31 14.60
N SER A 76 7.28 -3.30 14.78
CA SER A 76 6.87 -1.90 14.78
C SER A 76 6.33 -1.45 13.40
N LEU A 77 6.85 -2.04 12.32
CA LEU A 77 6.41 -1.74 10.96
C LEU A 77 5.03 -2.34 10.68
N HIS A 78 4.80 -3.60 11.06
CA HIS A 78 3.49 -4.26 10.90
C HIS A 78 2.39 -3.50 11.67
N VAL A 79 2.67 -3.12 12.91
CA VAL A 79 1.74 -2.32 13.74
C VAL A 79 1.46 -0.96 13.09
N THR A 80 2.49 -0.32 12.52
CA THR A 80 2.34 0.98 11.86
C THR A 80 1.46 0.87 10.61
N ILE A 81 1.72 -0.13 9.77
CA ILE A 81 0.94 -0.42 8.56
C ILE A 81 -0.53 -0.69 8.92
N ASP A 82 -0.78 -1.57 9.89
CA ASP A 82 -2.14 -1.93 10.29
C ASP A 82 -2.90 -0.72 10.86
N ARG A 83 -2.25 0.08 11.72
CA ARG A 83 -2.83 1.29 12.28
C ARG A 83 -3.20 2.32 11.20
N ILE A 84 -2.33 2.54 10.23
CA ILE A 84 -2.58 3.49 9.14
C ILE A 84 -3.78 3.02 8.32
N TRP A 85 -3.79 1.74 7.92
CA TRP A 85 -4.85 1.18 7.08
C TRP A 85 -6.20 1.16 7.81
N ARG A 86 -6.24 0.74 9.07
CA ARG A 86 -7.46 0.81 9.89
C ARG A 86 -8.01 2.23 9.97
N ARG A 87 -7.16 3.24 10.17
CA ARG A 87 -7.62 4.63 10.18
C ARG A 87 -8.24 5.06 8.85
N ILE A 88 -7.59 4.75 7.72
CA ILE A 88 -8.09 5.07 6.37
C ILE A 88 -9.42 4.34 6.08
N THR A 89 -9.55 3.12 6.58
CA THR A 89 -10.76 2.31 6.45
C THR A 89 -11.78 2.55 7.56
N ALA A 90 -11.63 3.57 8.40
CA ALA A 90 -12.53 3.83 9.54
C ALA A 90 -12.79 2.58 10.42
N GLY A 91 -11.74 1.78 10.64
CA GLY A 91 -11.73 0.58 11.48
C GLY A 91 -12.13 -0.72 10.78
N ALA A 92 -12.69 -0.67 9.57
CA ALA A 92 -13.20 -1.87 8.89
C ALA A 92 -12.10 -2.76 8.30
N GLY A 93 -11.02 -2.15 7.79
CA GLY A 93 -10.00 -2.84 7.02
C GLY A 93 -9.02 -3.63 7.88
N SER A 94 -8.36 -4.59 7.25
CA SER A 94 -7.30 -5.39 7.86
C SER A 94 -6.09 -5.47 6.96
N THR A 95 -4.93 -5.81 7.54
CA THR A 95 -3.68 -5.95 6.78
C THR A 95 -3.06 -7.32 6.99
N MET A 96 -2.37 -7.82 5.97
CA MET A 96 -1.51 -8.99 6.06
C MET A 96 -0.16 -8.64 5.43
N VAL A 97 0.87 -8.59 6.26
CA VAL A 97 2.24 -8.32 5.83
C VAL A 97 3.03 -9.63 5.87
N LYS A 98 3.68 -9.95 4.76
CA LYS A 98 4.62 -11.06 4.65
C LYS A 98 5.87 -10.52 3.99
N GLU A 99 7.03 -10.88 4.55
CA GLU A 99 8.31 -10.62 3.93
C GLU A 99 8.40 -11.45 2.65
N VAL A 100 8.93 -10.84 1.59
CA VAL A 100 9.12 -11.50 0.31
C VAL A 100 10.57 -11.94 0.23
N CYS A 101 10.81 -13.24 0.33
CA CYS A 101 12.15 -13.83 0.29
C CYS A 101 12.38 -14.69 -0.97
N ASP A 102 11.37 -14.86 -1.82
CA ASP A 102 11.41 -15.74 -2.99
C ASP A 102 10.95 -15.04 -4.29
N ALA A 103 11.18 -15.70 -5.44
CA ALA A 103 10.80 -15.20 -6.76
C ALA A 103 9.27 -15.26 -7.04
N GLY A 104 8.47 -15.81 -6.12
CA GLY A 104 7.05 -16.10 -6.32
C GLY A 104 6.09 -14.95 -6.01
N TRP A 105 6.58 -13.85 -5.43
CA TRP A 105 5.74 -12.72 -5.02
C TRP A 105 4.97 -12.07 -6.17
N GLY A 106 5.55 -12.03 -7.37
CA GLY A 106 4.91 -11.45 -8.55
C GLY A 106 3.65 -12.22 -8.91
N TYR A 107 3.74 -13.55 -8.95
CA TYR A 107 2.57 -14.41 -9.14
C TYR A 107 1.55 -14.23 -8.01
N TYR A 108 2.01 -14.16 -6.76
CA TYR A 108 1.11 -14.00 -5.61
C TYR A 108 0.30 -12.69 -5.65
N ILE A 109 0.90 -11.57 -6.06
CA ILE A 109 0.18 -10.28 -6.11
C ILE A 109 -0.67 -10.09 -7.37
N THR A 110 -0.43 -10.90 -8.41
CA THR A 110 -1.17 -10.81 -9.69
C THR A 110 -2.18 -11.95 -9.89
N LYS A 111 -2.26 -12.92 -8.97
CA LYS A 111 -3.06 -14.15 -9.11
C LYS A 111 -4.53 -13.93 -9.49
N ALA A 112 -5.14 -12.81 -9.07
CA ALA A 112 -6.51 -12.46 -9.40
C ALA A 112 -6.64 -11.06 -10.02
N ALA A 113 -5.52 -10.49 -10.50
CA ALA A 113 -5.53 -9.23 -11.21
C ALA A 113 -6.05 -9.45 -12.64
N ASP A 114 -7.02 -8.66 -13.09
CA ASP A 114 -7.32 -8.60 -14.52
C ASP A 114 -6.25 -7.76 -15.22
N LEU A 115 -5.26 -8.46 -15.79
CA LEU A 115 -4.13 -7.86 -16.50
C LEU A 115 -4.56 -7.17 -17.81
N ARG A 116 -5.74 -7.47 -18.35
CA ARG A 116 -6.27 -6.84 -19.57
C ARG A 116 -6.75 -5.42 -19.31
N GLU A 117 -7.19 -5.14 -18.08
CA GLU A 117 -7.67 -3.83 -17.65
C GLU A 117 -6.61 -2.97 -16.93
N GLN A 118 -5.36 -3.44 -16.85
CA GLN A 118 -4.24 -2.75 -16.19
C GLN A 118 -4.62 -2.16 -14.82
N GLN A 119 -5.30 -2.93 -13.98
CA GLN A 119 -5.75 -2.45 -12.67
C GLN A 119 -4.63 -2.47 -11.61
N PHE A 120 -3.53 -1.79 -11.89
CA PHE A 120 -2.46 -1.57 -10.92
C PHE A 120 -2.44 -0.11 -10.45
N LEU A 121 -1.95 0.08 -9.23
CA LEU A 121 -1.82 1.38 -8.57
C LEU A 121 -0.36 1.58 -8.19
N LEU A 122 0.22 2.74 -8.50
CA LEU A 122 1.56 3.10 -8.07
C LEU A 122 1.51 4.15 -6.96
N PRO A 123 2.37 4.09 -5.93
CA PRO A 123 2.46 5.14 -4.92
C PRO A 123 2.67 6.54 -5.53
N SER A 124 3.44 6.63 -6.61
CA SER A 124 3.72 7.86 -7.35
C SER A 124 2.49 8.55 -7.93
N ASP A 125 1.42 7.81 -8.23
CA ASP A 125 0.19 8.34 -8.83
C ASP A 125 -0.58 9.26 -7.88
N TYR A 126 -0.24 9.21 -6.59
CA TYR A 126 -0.99 9.85 -5.51
C TYR A 126 -0.20 10.92 -4.78
N HIS A 127 1.10 11.01 -5.01
CA HIS A 127 1.89 12.12 -4.51
C HIS A 127 1.73 13.29 -5.48
N PRO A 128 1.30 14.48 -5.01
CA PRO A 128 1.44 15.69 -5.80
C PRO A 128 2.91 15.83 -6.22
N GLN A 129 3.15 15.90 -7.52
CA GLN A 129 4.46 16.26 -8.05
C GLN A 129 4.68 17.75 -7.72
N PRO A 130 5.90 18.13 -7.28
CA PRO A 130 6.24 19.54 -7.08
C PRO A 130 6.23 20.32 -8.40
#